data_AF-A0A969MNA8-F1
#
_entry.id   AF-A0A969MNA8-F1
#
_cell.length_a   1.000
_cell.length_b   1.000
_cell.length_c   1.000
_cell.angle_alpha   90.00
_cell.angle_beta   90.00
_cell.angle_gamma   90.00
#
_symmetry.space_group_name_H-M   'P 1'
#
loop_
_entity.id
_entity.type
_entity.pdbx_description
1 polymer ?
#
loop_
_entity_poly.entity_id
_entity_poly.type
_entity_poly.pdbx_seq_one_letter_code
_entity_poly.pdbx_strand_id
1 'polypeptide(L)'
;MAFKPYETFDDPELLLCAPRRKGDFMVFVNGRQFWKITNFDEFFFTNMKNQKEKQLGVPYNVSWGGGSFGLRHSWHYDFKTYELFNGNDQTYIDSNFIQKTNPLNDDPCIVHVTGSSATTGVQLLSNSTSFFVEDECDPSVHIPVVVMEIDRLTTLTGSTATTNSYYFEYDRPLEILSNREYVFTAKIYDAGIFETYDPVSLDPITSKMEILVYGTVDIEVVSETSYSGGTGGKWITISKTIKLADKTGLQTVFVGISLESTIPLIEDFKFYVDDFMYRGSDILIQDPTKENLTMESNFSNSFIGGIQKLRIYDYAFNSEQALHNAFWESKGNRGLNINVTRGGRIIYRS
;
A
#
# COMPACT_ATOMS: atom_id res chain seq x y z
N MET A 1 2.79 24.75 16.81
CA MET A 1 2.53 25.97 17.63
C MET A 1 3.87 26.60 17.94
N ALA A 2 3.94 27.91 18.16
CA ALA A 2 5.16 28.60 18.56
C ALA A 2 4.84 29.69 19.58
N PHE A 3 5.73 29.88 20.55
CA PHE A 3 5.66 30.98 21.52
C PHE A 3 6.83 31.93 21.29
N LYS A 4 6.55 33.23 21.18
CA LYS A 4 7.57 34.28 21.06
C LYS A 4 7.45 35.24 22.25
N PRO A 5 8.40 35.23 23.21
CA PRO A 5 8.37 36.17 24.33
C PRO A 5 8.64 37.60 23.83
N TYR A 6 8.10 38.60 24.53
CA TYR A 6 8.41 40.00 24.24
C TYR A 6 9.80 40.41 24.74
N GLU A 7 10.30 39.70 25.74
CA GLU A 7 11.59 39.96 26.38
C GLU A 7 12.46 38.70 26.34
N THR A 8 13.74 38.87 26.03
CA THR A 8 14.74 37.81 26.05
C THR A 8 15.62 37.96 27.28
N PHE A 9 15.86 36.86 27.99
CA PHE A 9 16.91 36.79 29.00
C PHE A 9 18.16 36.22 28.34
N ASP A 10 19.27 36.96 28.40
CA ASP A 10 20.55 36.51 27.85
C ASP A 10 21.29 35.56 28.82
N ASP A 11 20.92 35.60 30.10
CA ASP A 11 21.49 34.74 31.16
C ASP A 11 20.57 33.53 31.46
N PRO A 12 21.05 32.29 31.22
CA PRO A 12 20.30 31.07 31.50
C PRO A 12 19.94 30.85 32.97
N GLU A 13 20.73 31.38 33.92
CA GLU A 13 20.49 31.16 35.35
C GLU A 13 19.33 32.00 35.89
N LEU A 14 19.04 33.14 35.25
CA LEU A 14 17.90 33.99 35.59
C LEU A 14 16.55 33.36 35.22
N LEU A 15 16.50 32.46 34.22
CA LEU A 15 15.29 31.76 33.80
C LEU A 15 14.68 30.86 34.88
N LEU A 16 15.47 30.41 35.86
CA LEU A 16 15.00 29.57 36.96
C LEU A 16 14.19 30.34 38.02
N CYS A 17 14.46 31.64 38.16
CA CYS A 17 13.90 32.48 39.23
C CYS A 17 13.05 33.66 38.68
N ALA A 18 13.07 33.90 37.37
CA ALA A 18 12.31 34.96 36.74
C ALA A 18 10.79 34.70 36.75
N PRO A 19 9.96 35.75 36.82
CA PRO A 19 8.52 35.63 36.61
C PRO A 19 8.21 35.16 35.18
N ARG A 20 7.03 34.58 34.97
CA ARG A 20 6.56 34.17 33.63
C ARG A 20 6.59 35.34 32.67
N ARG A 21 7.25 35.16 31.52
CA ARG A 21 7.27 36.18 30.47
C ARG A 21 5.94 36.23 29.75
N LYS A 22 5.57 37.44 29.34
CA LYS A 22 4.49 37.65 28.37
C LYS A 22 5.02 37.50 26.96
N GLY A 23 4.22 36.92 26.08
CA GLY A 23 4.58 36.77 24.68
C GLY A 23 3.40 36.48 23.78
N ASP A 24 3.70 36.31 22.51
CA ASP A 24 2.74 35.90 21.50
C ASP A 24 2.73 34.38 21.36
N PHE A 25 1.58 33.77 21.61
CA PHE A 25 1.35 32.36 21.31
C PHE A 25 0.66 32.23 19.95
N MET A 26 1.29 31.51 19.04
CA MET A 26 0.87 31.36 17.65
C MET A 26 0.57 29.89 17.35
N VAL A 27 -0.62 29.64 16.82
CA VAL A 27 -1.05 28.33 16.33
C VAL A 27 -1.01 28.35 14.82
N PHE A 28 -0.35 27.35 14.23
CA PHE A 28 -0.21 27.20 12.78
C PHE A 28 -0.97 25.96 12.32
N VAL A 29 -1.68 26.07 11.21
CA VAL A 29 -2.35 24.97 10.51
C VAL A 29 -1.85 24.97 9.06
N ASN A 30 -1.31 23.85 8.59
CA ASN A 30 -0.69 23.73 7.25
C ASN A 30 0.37 24.82 6.96
N GLY A 31 1.19 25.15 7.95
CA GLY A 31 2.24 26.18 7.82
C GLY A 31 1.75 27.63 7.84
N ARG A 32 0.43 27.89 7.92
CA ARG A 32 -0.14 29.24 8.02
C ARG A 32 -0.57 29.52 9.46
N GLN A 33 -0.28 30.73 9.96
CA GLN A 33 -0.73 31.16 11.28
C GLN A 33 -2.26 31.26 11.27
N PHE A 34 -2.90 30.34 11.99
CA PHE A 34 -4.35 30.26 12.09
C PHE A 34 -4.88 31.14 13.23
N TRP A 35 -4.15 31.19 14.34
CA TRP A 35 -4.57 31.92 15.52
C TRP A 35 -3.38 32.49 16.28
N LYS A 36 -3.57 33.67 16.87
CA LYS A 36 -2.55 34.36 17.66
C LYS A 36 -3.19 34.91 18.93
N ILE A 37 -2.60 34.57 20.07
CA ILE A 37 -2.95 35.11 21.38
C ILE A 37 -1.80 36.02 21.82
N THR A 38 -2.08 37.31 22.00
CA THR A 38 -1.13 38.30 22.53
C THR A 38 -1.15 38.30 24.05
N ASN A 39 -0.05 38.71 24.70
CA ASN A 39 0.09 38.73 26.17
C ASN A 39 -0.14 37.36 26.85
N PHE A 40 0.21 36.28 26.16
CA PHE A 40 0.15 34.91 26.67
C PHE A 40 1.27 34.68 27.70
N ASP A 41 0.95 34.01 28.80
CA ASP A 41 1.93 33.63 29.81
C ASP A 41 2.78 32.45 29.35
N GLU A 42 4.10 32.59 29.41
CA GLU A 42 5.04 31.55 29.02
C GLU A 42 4.79 30.20 29.72
N PHE A 43 4.97 29.11 28.97
CA PHE A 43 4.97 27.76 29.51
C PHE A 43 6.26 27.50 30.31
N PHE A 44 6.13 27.23 31.61
CA PHE A 44 7.23 26.65 32.38
C PHE A 44 7.14 25.13 32.33
N PHE A 45 8.09 24.50 31.64
CA PHE A 45 8.32 23.07 31.73
C PHE A 45 9.26 22.82 32.91
N THR A 46 8.70 22.51 34.07
CA THR A 46 9.50 22.08 35.21
C THR A 46 9.67 20.56 35.17
N ASN A 47 10.87 20.08 35.45
CA ASN A 47 11.05 18.65 35.71
C ASN A 47 10.27 18.30 36.99
N MET A 48 9.35 17.33 36.88
CA MET A 48 8.72 16.76 38.06
C MET A 48 9.77 16.02 38.88
N LYS A 49 10.01 16.44 40.12
CA LYS A 49 10.91 15.75 41.06
C LYS A 49 10.24 14.47 41.59
N ASN A 50 10.06 13.47 40.74
CA ASN A 50 9.46 12.18 41.10
C ASN A 50 10.22 11.01 40.48
N GLN A 51 10.04 9.80 41.01
CA GLN A 51 10.61 8.56 40.46
C GLN A 51 10.21 8.39 38.99
N LYS A 52 11.17 8.01 38.14
CA LYS A 52 11.01 7.90 36.68
C LYS A 52 9.86 6.95 36.32
N GLU A 53 9.63 5.89 37.09
CA GLU A 53 8.55 4.93 36.84
C GLU A 53 7.14 5.48 37.15
N LYS A 54 7.02 6.57 37.92
CA LYS A 54 5.75 7.24 38.23
C LYS A 54 5.45 8.39 37.26
N GLN A 55 6.39 8.75 36.41
CA GLN A 55 6.22 9.74 35.35
C GLN A 55 5.61 9.04 34.12
N LEU A 56 4.34 8.61 34.23
CA LEU A 56 3.56 8.20 33.06
C LEU A 56 3.18 9.47 32.30
N GLY A 57 4.03 9.87 31.36
CA GLY A 57 3.65 10.86 30.37
C GLY A 57 2.52 10.28 29.53
N VAL A 58 1.30 10.76 29.76
CA VAL A 58 0.26 10.65 28.73
C VAL A 58 0.49 11.85 27.83
N PRO A 59 1.12 11.70 26.64
CA PRO A 59 1.01 12.75 25.64
C PRO A 59 -0.49 12.88 25.36
N TYR A 60 -1.06 14.03 25.69
CA TYR A 60 -2.46 14.34 25.52
C TYR A 60 -2.92 13.93 24.12
N ASN A 61 -3.79 12.92 24.05
CA ASN A 61 -4.51 12.59 22.82
C ASN A 61 -5.80 13.40 22.83
N VAL A 62 -5.85 14.45 21.99
CA VAL A 62 -7.11 15.11 21.66
C VAL A 62 -7.61 14.51 20.35
N SER A 63 -8.43 13.47 20.47
CA SER A 63 -9.17 12.90 19.35
C SER A 63 -10.55 13.56 19.30
N TRP A 64 -10.71 14.60 18.49
CA TRP A 64 -12.00 15.01 17.97
C TRP A 64 -12.14 14.41 16.58
N GLY A 65 -12.93 13.34 16.47
CA GLY A 65 -13.06 12.56 15.22
C GLY A 65 -12.04 11.42 15.11
N GLY A 66 -12.15 10.42 15.97
CA GLY A 66 -11.30 9.21 15.94
C GLY A 66 -12.06 7.91 16.26
N GLY A 67 -13.39 7.93 16.16
CA GLY A 67 -14.24 6.77 16.49
C GLY A 67 -14.14 5.59 15.52
N SER A 68 -13.51 5.74 14.35
CA SER A 68 -13.57 4.71 13.30
C SER A 68 -12.25 4.03 12.95
N PHE A 69 -11.08 4.53 13.39
CA PHE A 69 -9.78 3.96 13.00
C PHE A 69 -8.85 3.62 14.19
N GLY A 70 -9.28 3.87 15.44
CA GLY A 70 -8.36 3.81 16.59
C GLY A 70 -8.70 2.81 17.71
N LEU A 71 -9.98 2.57 18.01
CA LEU A 71 -10.39 1.82 19.21
C LEU A 71 -11.21 0.56 18.88
N ARG A 72 -12.46 0.70 18.44
CA ARG A 72 -13.33 -0.44 18.06
C ARG A 72 -13.03 -1.05 16.70
N HIS A 73 -12.28 -0.29 15.92
CA HIS A 73 -12.06 -0.47 14.50
C HIS A 73 -10.59 -0.21 14.24
N SER A 74 -9.69 -0.90 14.97
CA SER A 74 -8.24 -0.82 14.80
C SER A 74 -7.80 -1.41 13.46
N TRP A 75 -8.28 -0.80 12.38
CA TRP A 75 -7.94 -1.11 11.01
C TRP A 75 -6.58 -0.51 10.70
N HIS A 76 -5.69 -1.32 10.17
CA HIS A 76 -4.47 -0.87 9.52
C HIS A 76 -4.49 -1.33 8.07
N TYR A 77 -3.74 -0.65 7.21
CA TYR A 77 -3.46 -1.18 5.90
C TYR A 77 -2.49 -2.36 6.04
N ASP A 78 -2.77 -3.43 5.32
CA ASP A 78 -1.87 -4.56 5.19
C ASP A 78 -1.75 -4.95 3.72
N PHE A 79 -0.84 -5.89 3.46
CA PHE A 79 -0.58 -6.39 2.14
C PHE A 79 -1.49 -7.57 1.83
N LYS A 80 -2.08 -7.53 0.64
CA LYS A 80 -2.73 -8.69 0.04
C LYS A 80 -1.98 -9.08 -1.22
N THR A 81 -1.91 -10.38 -1.42
CA THR A 81 -1.42 -11.00 -2.63
C THR A 81 -2.61 -11.44 -3.46
N TYR A 82 -2.57 -11.14 -4.75
CA TYR A 82 -3.58 -11.47 -5.73
C TYR A 82 -2.94 -12.32 -6.82
N GLU A 83 -3.52 -13.48 -7.06
CA GLU A 83 -3.05 -14.44 -8.06
C GLU A 83 -3.64 -14.07 -9.41
N LEU A 84 -2.78 -13.89 -10.42
CA LEU A 84 -3.17 -13.73 -11.82
C LEU A 84 -3.16 -15.09 -12.53
N PHE A 85 -2.15 -15.91 -12.24
CA PHE A 85 -2.07 -17.32 -12.64
C PHE A 85 -1.28 -18.11 -11.59
N ASN A 86 -1.85 -19.21 -11.10
CA ASN A 86 -1.21 -20.14 -10.17
C ASN A 86 -1.74 -21.56 -10.46
N GLY A 87 -1.20 -22.19 -11.51
CA GLY A 87 -1.58 -23.54 -11.92
C GLY A 87 -3.04 -23.73 -12.36
N ASN A 88 -3.65 -22.71 -12.94
CA ASN A 88 -5.01 -22.78 -13.44
C ASN A 88 -5.12 -23.61 -14.74
N ASP A 89 -6.33 -24.06 -15.08
CA ASP A 89 -6.60 -24.91 -16.24
C ASP A 89 -6.61 -24.13 -17.57
N GLN A 90 -6.70 -24.85 -18.69
CA GLN A 90 -6.79 -24.26 -20.03
C GLN A 90 -7.95 -23.25 -20.15
N THR A 91 -9.12 -23.57 -19.56
CA THR A 91 -10.30 -22.70 -19.59
C THR A 91 -10.01 -21.33 -18.97
N TYR A 92 -9.27 -21.33 -17.85
CA TYR A 92 -8.84 -20.10 -17.20
C TYR A 92 -7.85 -19.32 -18.07
N ILE A 93 -6.85 -19.98 -18.66
CA ILE A 93 -5.87 -19.34 -19.56
C ILE A 93 -6.60 -18.67 -20.73
N ASP A 94 -7.48 -19.39 -21.42
CA ASP A 94 -8.23 -18.91 -22.59
C ASP A 94 -9.14 -17.71 -22.28
N SER A 95 -9.58 -17.56 -21.03
CA SER A 95 -10.51 -16.51 -20.59
C SER A 95 -9.85 -15.34 -19.87
N ASN A 96 -8.55 -15.41 -19.58
CA ASN A 96 -7.83 -14.40 -18.81
C ASN A 96 -6.53 -13.93 -19.45
N PHE A 97 -5.99 -14.62 -20.46
CA PHE A 97 -4.74 -14.25 -21.09
C PHE A 97 -4.89 -14.13 -22.60
N ILE A 98 -4.31 -13.08 -23.15
CA ILE A 98 -4.36 -12.79 -24.59
C ILE A 98 -3.02 -12.25 -25.08
N GLN A 99 -2.73 -12.51 -26.35
CA GLN A 99 -1.57 -11.95 -27.02
C GLN A 99 -1.94 -10.62 -27.67
N LYS A 100 -1.15 -9.58 -27.40
CA LYS A 100 -1.29 -8.24 -28.00
C LYS A 100 0.04 -7.73 -28.56
N THR A 101 -0.03 -6.62 -29.28
CA THR A 101 1.11 -5.73 -29.47
C THR A 101 1.61 -5.23 -28.12
N ASN A 102 2.92 -5.00 -28.00
CA ASN A 102 3.42 -4.26 -26.84
C ASN A 102 2.76 -2.85 -26.86
N PRO A 103 1.96 -2.49 -25.85
CA PRO A 103 1.19 -1.25 -25.82
C PRO A 103 2.07 0.00 -25.67
N LEU A 104 3.36 -0.16 -25.34
CA LEU A 104 4.33 0.94 -25.26
C LEU A 104 5.09 1.14 -26.57
N ASN A 105 4.99 0.20 -27.51
CA ASN A 105 5.59 0.29 -28.84
C ASN A 105 4.44 0.37 -29.86
N ASP A 106 4.11 1.58 -30.33
CA ASP A 106 3.14 1.79 -31.39
C ASP A 106 3.61 1.11 -32.70
N ASP A 107 3.33 -0.18 -32.88
CA ASP A 107 3.43 -0.87 -34.17
C ASP A 107 2.03 -1.27 -34.67
N PRO A 108 1.46 -0.55 -35.65
CA PRO A 108 0.10 -0.78 -36.14
C PRO A 108 -0.08 -2.07 -36.97
N CYS A 109 0.94 -2.94 -37.07
CA CYS A 109 0.91 -4.09 -38.00
C CYS A 109 0.60 -5.46 -37.38
N ILE A 110 0.33 -5.58 -36.08
CA ILE A 110 0.06 -6.89 -35.44
C ILE A 110 -1.42 -7.03 -35.05
N VAL A 111 -2.01 -8.16 -35.45
CA VAL A 111 -3.43 -8.52 -35.25
C VAL A 111 -3.63 -9.16 -33.88
N HIS A 112 -4.68 -8.75 -33.16
CA HIS A 112 -5.06 -9.29 -31.85
C HIS A 112 -5.50 -10.77 -31.94
N VAL A 113 -5.04 -11.62 -31.00
CA VAL A 113 -5.50 -13.01 -30.90
C VAL A 113 -6.12 -13.27 -29.54
N THR A 114 -7.35 -13.78 -29.55
CA THR A 114 -8.09 -14.31 -28.40
C THR A 114 -8.36 -15.79 -28.64
N GLY A 115 -8.17 -16.62 -27.60
CA GLY A 115 -8.64 -18.00 -27.46
C GLY A 115 -8.72 -18.88 -28.72
N SER A 116 -7.81 -19.85 -28.84
CA SER A 116 -7.96 -21.06 -29.67
C SER A 116 -8.61 -20.86 -31.06
N SER A 117 -7.96 -20.06 -31.91
CA SER A 117 -7.88 -20.32 -33.35
C SER A 117 -6.75 -19.50 -33.95
N ALA A 118 -5.79 -20.23 -34.50
CA ALA A 118 -4.55 -19.75 -35.08
C ALA A 118 -4.74 -18.64 -36.12
N THR A 119 -4.02 -17.53 -35.95
CA THR A 119 -3.56 -16.67 -37.06
C THR A 119 -2.19 -16.02 -36.87
N THR A 120 -1.61 -15.99 -35.66
CA THR A 120 -0.24 -15.46 -35.45
C THR A 120 0.56 -16.31 -34.49
N GLY A 121 1.42 -17.18 -35.02
CA GLY A 121 2.66 -17.64 -34.39
C GLY A 121 2.56 -18.52 -33.15
N VAL A 122 1.86 -18.12 -32.07
CA VAL A 122 2.03 -18.64 -30.71
C VAL A 122 0.68 -19.05 -30.09
N GLN A 123 0.71 -20.06 -29.23
CA GLN A 123 -0.41 -20.59 -28.45
C GLN A 123 -0.10 -20.57 -26.95
N LEU A 124 -1.13 -20.33 -26.13
CA LEU A 124 -1.07 -20.40 -24.66
C LEU A 124 -1.74 -21.71 -24.22
N LEU A 125 -1.02 -22.56 -23.51
CA LEU A 125 -1.46 -23.90 -23.12
C LEU A 125 -1.28 -24.13 -21.62
N SER A 126 -2.18 -24.88 -20.99
CA SER A 126 -1.93 -25.43 -19.66
C SER A 126 -1.07 -26.69 -19.79
N ASN A 127 0.08 -26.73 -19.11
CA ASN A 127 0.98 -27.88 -19.11
C ASN A 127 1.15 -28.42 -17.69
N SER A 128 0.78 -29.68 -17.47
CA SER A 128 0.91 -30.38 -16.20
C SER A 128 1.84 -31.58 -16.26
N THR A 129 2.69 -31.65 -17.30
CA THR A 129 3.49 -32.85 -17.62
C THR A 129 4.99 -32.57 -17.63
N SER A 130 5.39 -31.30 -17.72
CA SER A 130 6.80 -30.92 -17.89
C SER A 130 7.51 -30.64 -16.57
N PHE A 131 6.76 -30.35 -15.51
CA PHE A 131 7.30 -30.00 -14.20
C PHE A 131 6.65 -30.80 -13.09
N PHE A 132 7.45 -31.18 -12.10
CA PHE A 132 7.03 -31.97 -10.95
C PHE A 132 7.69 -31.43 -9.69
N VAL A 133 6.98 -31.53 -8.57
CA VAL A 133 7.52 -31.34 -7.22
C VAL A 133 7.51 -32.68 -6.48
N GLU A 134 8.52 -32.91 -5.65
CA GLU A 134 8.56 -34.09 -4.78
C GLU A 134 7.55 -33.92 -3.63
N ASP A 135 6.84 -34.99 -3.30
CA ASP A 135 5.94 -34.98 -2.14
C ASP A 135 6.75 -34.90 -0.83
N GLU A 136 6.38 -33.97 0.06
CA GLU A 136 7.08 -33.75 1.33
C GLU A 136 7.05 -34.97 2.26
N CYS A 137 6.04 -35.83 2.13
CA CYS A 137 5.87 -37.05 2.91
C CYS A 137 6.49 -38.28 2.23
N ASP A 138 6.59 -38.29 0.89
CA ASP A 138 7.19 -39.37 0.11
C ASP A 138 8.00 -38.85 -1.11
N PRO A 139 9.32 -38.70 -0.97
CA PRO A 139 10.19 -38.21 -2.05
C PRO A 139 10.20 -39.07 -3.33
N SER A 140 9.61 -40.28 -3.32
CA SER A 140 9.46 -41.10 -4.53
C SER A 140 8.25 -40.71 -5.39
N VAL A 141 7.30 -39.95 -4.82
CA VAL A 141 6.11 -39.46 -5.49
C VAL A 141 6.40 -38.10 -6.13
N HIS A 142 6.17 -38.02 -7.44
CA HIS A 142 6.32 -36.80 -8.23
C HIS A 142 4.93 -36.22 -8.50
N ILE A 143 4.63 -35.07 -7.89
CA ILE A 143 3.37 -34.35 -8.06
C ILE A 143 3.50 -33.41 -9.24
N PRO A 144 2.64 -33.50 -10.27
CA PRO A 144 2.71 -32.61 -11.42
C PRO A 144 2.39 -31.17 -11.02
N VAL A 145 3.20 -30.23 -11.51
CA VAL A 145 2.95 -28.79 -11.40
C VAL A 145 2.29 -28.32 -12.69
N VAL A 146 1.15 -27.66 -12.57
CA VAL A 146 0.48 -27.03 -13.71
C VAL A 146 1.12 -25.67 -13.94
N VAL A 147 1.64 -25.45 -15.14
CA VAL A 147 2.25 -24.18 -15.58
C VAL A 147 1.60 -23.70 -16.87
N MET A 148 1.71 -22.40 -17.16
CA MET A 148 1.31 -21.87 -18.46
C MET A 148 2.47 -22.06 -19.44
N GLU A 149 2.26 -22.89 -20.45
CA GLU A 149 3.16 -23.07 -21.58
C GLU A 149 2.81 -22.08 -22.69
N ILE A 150 3.83 -21.45 -23.22
CA ILE A 150 3.76 -20.56 -24.36
C ILE A 150 4.60 -21.21 -25.45
N ASP A 151 3.92 -21.68 -26.47
CA ASP A 151 4.48 -22.54 -27.51
C ASP A 151 4.22 -21.93 -28.88
N ARG A 152 5.19 -22.02 -29.78
CA ARG A 152 5.00 -21.55 -31.16
C ARG A 152 4.34 -22.65 -31.99
N LEU A 153 3.28 -22.31 -32.72
CA LEU A 153 2.51 -23.25 -33.52
C LEU A 153 3.33 -23.75 -34.73
N THR A 154 3.82 -24.99 -34.64
CA THR A 154 4.69 -25.66 -35.63
C THR A 154 4.03 -25.92 -36.99
N THR A 155 2.72 -25.70 -37.15
CA THR A 155 2.00 -25.97 -38.41
C THR A 155 2.20 -24.91 -39.50
N LEU A 156 2.87 -23.79 -39.21
CA LEU A 156 3.29 -22.80 -40.21
C LEU A 156 4.62 -23.21 -40.86
N THR A 157 4.61 -24.38 -41.50
CA THR A 157 5.76 -24.85 -42.29
C THR A 157 6.09 -23.85 -43.40
N GLY A 158 7.28 -23.23 -43.34
CA GLY A 158 7.80 -22.32 -44.35
C GLY A 158 7.67 -20.82 -44.07
N SER A 159 7.24 -20.41 -42.86
CA SER A 159 7.28 -19.00 -42.44
C SER A 159 8.49 -18.74 -41.54
N THR A 160 9.52 -18.08 -42.09
CA THR A 160 10.65 -17.56 -41.31
C THR A 160 10.13 -16.81 -40.09
N ALA A 161 10.73 -17.00 -38.92
CA ALA A 161 10.50 -16.15 -37.75
C ALA A 161 10.70 -14.66 -38.14
N THR A 162 9.64 -13.84 -38.15
CA THR A 162 9.73 -12.40 -38.42
C THR A 162 9.48 -11.53 -37.19
N THR A 163 9.04 -12.14 -36.10
CA THR A 163 8.65 -11.44 -34.87
C THR A 163 9.76 -11.55 -33.84
N ASN A 164 10.26 -10.40 -33.44
CA ASN A 164 11.32 -10.29 -32.45
C ASN A 164 10.75 -9.92 -31.06
N SER A 165 9.44 -9.73 -30.96
CA SER A 165 8.76 -9.38 -29.71
C SER A 165 7.37 -9.99 -29.60
N TYR A 166 6.96 -10.29 -28.37
CA TYR A 166 5.64 -10.78 -28.01
C TYR A 166 5.20 -10.14 -26.69
N TYR A 167 3.91 -9.85 -26.56
CA TYR A 167 3.33 -9.39 -25.31
C TYR A 167 2.09 -10.22 -24.95
N PHE A 168 2.13 -10.82 -23.76
CA PHE A 168 1.05 -11.64 -23.21
C PHE A 168 0.42 -10.90 -22.03
N GLU A 169 -0.79 -10.40 -22.24
CA GLU A 169 -1.52 -9.59 -21.26
C GLU A 169 -2.51 -10.44 -20.48
N TYR A 170 -2.66 -10.13 -19.19
CA TYR A 170 -3.81 -10.53 -18.41
C TYR A 170 -5.02 -9.65 -18.81
N ASP A 171 -5.99 -10.24 -19.52
CA ASP A 171 -7.12 -9.56 -20.19
C ASP A 171 -8.17 -8.98 -19.22
N ARG A 172 -7.82 -8.83 -17.95
CA ARG A 172 -8.69 -8.16 -16.98
C ARG A 172 -7.98 -6.94 -16.39
N PRO A 173 -8.62 -5.77 -16.43
CA PRO A 173 -8.09 -4.58 -15.80
C PRO A 173 -7.93 -4.79 -14.29
N LEU A 174 -6.81 -4.35 -13.74
CA LEU A 174 -6.55 -4.34 -12.31
C LEU A 174 -6.85 -2.95 -11.74
N GLU A 175 -7.63 -2.91 -10.67
CA GLU A 175 -7.93 -1.67 -9.96
C GLU A 175 -6.93 -1.46 -8.81
N ILE A 176 -6.11 -0.41 -8.89
CA ILE A 176 -5.09 -0.10 -7.88
C ILE A 176 -5.20 1.35 -7.39
N LEU A 177 -4.73 1.60 -6.16
CA LEU A 177 -4.83 2.90 -5.49
C LEU A 177 -3.52 3.69 -5.60
N SER A 178 -3.64 5.00 -5.81
CA SER A 178 -2.51 5.94 -5.77
C SER A 178 -1.79 6.00 -4.41
N ASN A 179 -0.56 6.52 -4.40
CA ASN A 179 0.31 6.65 -3.21
C ASN A 179 0.73 5.31 -2.56
N ARG A 180 0.73 4.21 -3.31
CA ARG A 180 1.12 2.88 -2.81
C ARG A 180 2.05 2.19 -3.80
N GLU A 181 2.89 1.33 -3.27
CA GLU A 181 3.75 0.44 -4.05
C GLU A 181 3.01 -0.86 -4.33
N TYR A 182 3.07 -1.30 -5.59
CA TYR A 182 2.57 -2.58 -6.05
C TYR A 182 3.72 -3.39 -6.62
N VAL A 183 3.87 -4.63 -6.15
CA VAL A 183 4.95 -5.53 -6.57
C VAL A 183 4.33 -6.64 -7.41
N PHE A 184 4.64 -6.66 -8.70
CA PHE A 184 4.28 -7.73 -9.61
C PHE A 184 5.43 -8.74 -9.67
N THR A 185 5.11 -10.04 -9.64
CA THR A 185 6.09 -11.11 -9.70
C THR A 185 5.58 -12.25 -10.57
N ALA A 186 6.48 -12.87 -11.33
CA ALA A 186 6.21 -14.09 -12.08
C ALA A 186 7.46 -14.97 -12.06
N LYS A 187 7.27 -16.29 -11.98
CA LYS A 187 8.32 -17.26 -12.25
C LYS A 187 8.28 -17.60 -13.73
N ILE A 188 9.42 -17.52 -14.39
CA ILE A 188 9.57 -17.86 -15.79
C ILE A 188 10.62 -18.95 -15.96
N TYR A 189 10.42 -19.81 -16.95
CA TYR A 189 11.37 -20.82 -17.38
C TYR A 189 11.63 -20.67 -18.87
N ASP A 190 12.84 -20.23 -19.21
CA ASP A 190 13.33 -20.19 -20.58
C ASP A 190 13.77 -21.60 -21.02
N ALA A 191 13.01 -22.22 -21.92
CA ALA A 191 13.37 -23.51 -22.52
C ALA A 191 14.03 -23.37 -23.90
N GLY A 192 14.83 -22.31 -24.09
CA GLY A 192 15.60 -22.07 -25.32
C GLY A 192 14.88 -21.15 -26.30
N ILE A 193 14.34 -20.03 -25.79
CA ILE A 193 13.63 -19.03 -26.60
C ILE A 193 14.61 -18.12 -27.35
N PHE A 194 15.72 -17.76 -26.70
CA PHE A 194 16.67 -16.79 -27.23
C PHE A 194 17.91 -17.45 -27.79
N GLU A 195 18.31 -17.03 -28.99
CA GLU A 195 19.65 -17.30 -29.48
C GLU A 195 20.68 -16.45 -28.71
N THR A 196 21.90 -16.97 -28.57
CA THR A 196 22.99 -16.27 -27.88
C THR A 196 23.76 -15.32 -28.82
N TYR A 197 23.82 -15.63 -30.10
CA TYR A 197 24.53 -14.87 -31.13
C TYR A 197 23.73 -14.82 -32.42
N ASP A 198 23.79 -13.68 -33.12
CA ASP A 198 23.18 -13.55 -34.44
C ASP A 198 23.92 -14.47 -35.44
N PRO A 199 23.21 -15.39 -36.13
CA PRO A 199 23.84 -16.35 -37.02
C PRO A 199 24.47 -15.71 -38.26
N VAL A 200 24.14 -14.46 -38.58
CA VAL A 200 24.65 -13.71 -39.73
C VAL A 200 25.78 -12.76 -39.34
N SER A 201 25.56 -11.90 -38.33
CA SER A 201 26.54 -10.89 -37.92
C SER A 201 27.57 -11.38 -36.90
N LEU A 202 27.28 -12.50 -36.21
CA LEU A 202 28.01 -13.02 -35.05
C LEU A 202 28.03 -12.06 -33.85
N ASP A 203 27.22 -11.01 -33.87
CA ASP A 203 27.09 -10.07 -32.76
C ASP A 203 26.25 -10.68 -31.62
N PRO A 204 26.50 -10.30 -30.36
CA PRO A 204 25.72 -10.76 -29.22
C PRO A 204 24.28 -10.23 -29.32
N ILE A 205 23.31 -11.13 -29.16
CA ILE A 205 21.89 -10.78 -29.18
C ILE A 205 21.50 -10.19 -27.84
N THR A 206 20.76 -9.08 -27.87
CA THR A 206 20.12 -8.55 -26.66
C THR A 206 18.70 -9.05 -26.62
N SER A 207 18.42 -9.89 -25.63
CA SER A 207 17.09 -10.46 -25.38
C SER A 207 16.67 -10.16 -23.96
N LYS A 208 15.41 -9.74 -23.77
CA LYS A 208 14.83 -9.35 -22.49
C LYS A 208 13.46 -10.00 -22.30
N MET A 209 13.21 -10.54 -21.11
CA MET A 209 11.86 -10.79 -20.62
C MET A 209 11.58 -9.91 -19.41
N GLU A 210 10.44 -9.25 -19.40
CA GLU A 210 10.04 -8.38 -18.30
C GLU A 210 8.54 -8.41 -18.06
N ILE A 211 8.15 -8.00 -16.85
CA ILE A 211 6.76 -7.65 -16.59
C ILE A 211 6.53 -6.26 -17.15
N LEU A 212 5.47 -6.09 -17.92
CA LEU A 212 5.04 -4.80 -18.43
C LEU A 212 3.75 -4.42 -17.72
N VAL A 213 3.73 -3.23 -17.12
CA VAL A 213 2.53 -2.64 -16.51
C VAL A 213 2.29 -1.30 -17.16
N TYR A 214 1.06 -1.08 -17.63
CA TYR A 214 0.65 0.17 -18.28
C TYR A 214 -0.77 0.55 -17.83
N GLY A 215 -1.18 1.80 -18.04
CA GLY A 215 -2.49 2.26 -17.57
C GLY A 215 -2.85 3.63 -18.11
N THR A 216 -3.96 4.18 -17.59
CA THR A 216 -4.48 5.50 -17.99
C THR A 216 -3.72 6.68 -17.37
N VAL A 217 -2.81 6.39 -16.44
CA VAL A 217 -2.00 7.38 -15.72
C VAL A 217 -0.54 7.00 -15.80
N ASP A 218 0.33 7.98 -15.55
CA ASP A 218 1.76 7.76 -15.46
C ASP A 218 2.08 6.78 -14.33
N ILE A 219 2.84 5.74 -14.68
CA ILE A 219 3.32 4.70 -13.79
C ILE A 219 4.81 4.92 -13.56
N GLU A 220 5.20 5.16 -12.32
CA GLU A 220 6.58 5.23 -11.90
C GLU A 220 7.09 3.81 -11.62
N VAL A 221 8.16 3.40 -12.29
CA VAL A 221 8.84 2.14 -12.01
C VAL A 221 9.87 2.39 -10.91
N VAL A 222 9.65 1.80 -9.74
CA VAL A 222 10.51 1.95 -8.56
C VAL A 222 11.69 0.96 -8.63
N SER A 223 11.41 -0.28 -9.03
CA SER A 223 12.43 -1.31 -9.23
C SER A 223 11.97 -2.35 -10.24
N GLU A 224 12.92 -2.96 -10.94
CA GLU A 224 12.66 -3.99 -11.95
C GLU A 224 13.74 -5.07 -11.87
N THR A 225 13.29 -6.33 -11.92
CA THR A 225 14.12 -7.50 -12.17
C THR A 225 13.60 -8.15 -13.44
N SER A 226 14.37 -8.03 -14.52
CA SER A 226 14.10 -8.64 -15.81
C SER A 226 15.08 -9.79 -16.06
N TYR A 227 14.72 -10.69 -16.96
CA TYR A 227 15.62 -11.72 -17.45
C TYR A 227 16.30 -11.22 -18.72
N SER A 228 17.62 -11.34 -18.79
CA SER A 228 18.38 -11.14 -20.02
C SER A 228 18.91 -12.50 -20.47
N GLY A 229 18.66 -12.85 -21.74
CA GLY A 229 18.99 -14.17 -22.28
C GLY A 229 20.44 -14.59 -22.03
N GLY A 230 20.71 -15.88 -21.84
CA GLY A 230 22.09 -16.39 -21.75
C GLY A 230 22.26 -17.76 -21.12
N THR A 231 21.39 -18.16 -20.19
CA THR A 231 21.34 -19.54 -19.67
C THR A 231 19.88 -19.92 -19.42
N GLY A 232 19.28 -20.65 -20.36
CA GLY A 232 17.98 -21.27 -20.18
C GLY A 232 18.05 -22.47 -19.22
N GLY A 233 16.92 -23.15 -19.04
CA GLY A 233 16.85 -24.42 -18.32
C GLY A 233 16.67 -24.31 -16.80
N LYS A 234 16.33 -23.12 -16.28
CA LYS A 234 16.08 -22.89 -14.85
C LYS A 234 14.92 -21.92 -14.63
N TRP A 235 14.22 -22.10 -13.53
CA TRP A 235 13.21 -21.16 -13.04
C TRP A 235 13.87 -19.88 -12.53
N ILE A 236 13.36 -18.74 -12.99
CA ILE A 236 13.85 -17.41 -12.65
C ILE A 236 12.66 -16.56 -12.26
N THR A 237 12.77 -15.82 -11.17
CA THR A 237 11.73 -14.87 -10.75
C THR A 237 12.02 -13.50 -11.36
N ILE A 238 11.10 -13.02 -12.20
CA ILE A 238 11.07 -11.62 -12.64
C ILE A 238 10.11 -10.84 -11.75
N SER A 239 10.42 -9.57 -11.52
CA SER A 239 9.60 -8.70 -10.68
C SER A 239 9.58 -7.25 -11.16
N LYS A 240 8.48 -6.54 -10.90
CA LYS A 240 8.37 -5.11 -11.18
C LYS A 240 7.61 -4.43 -10.06
N THR A 241 8.27 -3.47 -9.43
CA THR A 241 7.66 -2.61 -8.42
C THR A 241 7.27 -1.30 -9.07
N ILE A 242 6.00 -0.96 -8.98
CA ILE A 242 5.47 0.28 -9.51
C ILE A 242 4.80 1.13 -8.43
N LYS A 243 4.72 2.43 -8.70
CA LYS A 243 3.97 3.40 -7.94
C LYS A 243 3.21 4.31 -8.91
N LEU A 244 1.96 4.63 -8.57
CA LEU A 244 1.19 5.60 -9.33
C LEU A 244 1.45 7.03 -8.86
N ALA A 245 1.31 7.99 -9.78
CA ALA A 245 1.40 9.41 -9.47
C ALA A 245 0.47 9.80 -8.32
N ASP A 246 0.96 10.68 -7.45
CA ASP A 246 0.26 11.03 -6.23
C ASP A 246 -1.09 11.69 -6.51
N LYS A 247 -2.12 11.37 -5.71
CA LYS A 247 -3.49 11.93 -5.77
C LYS A 247 -4.31 11.57 -7.02
N THR A 248 -3.94 10.52 -7.74
CA THR A 248 -4.74 10.02 -8.87
C THR A 248 -5.95 9.20 -8.43
N GLY A 249 -6.02 8.74 -7.18
CA GLY A 249 -7.18 7.99 -6.66
C GLY A 249 -7.13 6.51 -7.06
N LEU A 250 -8.30 5.93 -7.34
CA LEU A 250 -8.42 4.57 -7.89
C LEU A 250 -8.15 4.64 -9.40
N GLN A 251 -7.27 3.78 -9.88
CA GLN A 251 -6.81 3.76 -11.26
C GLN A 251 -6.83 2.35 -11.81
N THR A 252 -6.98 2.26 -13.12
CA THR A 252 -6.98 1.00 -13.85
C THR A 252 -5.63 0.78 -14.52
N VAL A 253 -5.03 -0.37 -14.25
CA VAL A 253 -3.79 -0.80 -14.89
C VAL A 253 -3.96 -2.17 -15.55
N PHE A 254 -3.16 -2.40 -16.58
CA PHE A 254 -3.05 -3.64 -17.31
C PHE A 254 -1.65 -4.18 -17.11
N VAL A 255 -1.53 -5.50 -17.02
CA VAL A 255 -0.26 -6.17 -16.75
C VAL A 255 -0.09 -7.38 -17.65
N GLY A 256 1.15 -7.63 -18.04
CA GLY A 256 1.50 -8.79 -18.84
C GLY A 256 3.00 -9.06 -18.81
N ILE A 257 3.40 -10.06 -19.58
CA ILE A 257 4.82 -10.43 -19.78
C ILE A 257 5.21 -10.02 -21.20
N SER A 258 6.26 -9.21 -21.30
CA SER A 258 6.86 -8.79 -22.56
C SER A 258 8.11 -9.62 -22.84
N LEU A 259 8.23 -10.11 -24.07
CA LEU A 259 9.41 -10.75 -24.63
C LEU A 259 9.93 -9.84 -25.74
N GLU A 260 11.21 -9.50 -25.68
CA GLU A 260 11.87 -8.69 -26.70
C GLU A 260 13.24 -9.25 -27.04
N SER A 261 13.59 -9.27 -28.31
CA SER A 261 14.91 -9.67 -28.80
C SER A 261 15.33 -8.80 -29.98
N THR A 262 16.63 -8.67 -30.21
CA THR A 262 17.16 -7.95 -31.38
C THR A 262 16.99 -8.74 -32.67
N ILE A 263 16.88 -10.06 -32.58
CA ILE A 263 16.63 -10.95 -33.73
C ILE A 263 15.32 -11.74 -33.52
N PRO A 264 14.79 -12.40 -34.56
CA PRO A 264 13.61 -13.24 -34.40
C PRO A 264 13.81 -14.37 -33.40
N LEU A 265 12.75 -14.72 -32.67
CA LEU A 265 12.78 -15.85 -31.73
C LEU A 265 12.83 -17.20 -32.46
N ILE A 266 13.42 -18.21 -31.81
CA ILE A 266 13.61 -19.57 -32.34
C ILE A 266 12.26 -20.19 -32.77
N GLU A 267 12.23 -20.97 -33.85
CA GLU A 267 10.95 -21.45 -34.42
C GLU A 267 10.16 -22.43 -33.55
N ASP A 268 10.83 -23.25 -32.73
CA ASP A 268 10.20 -24.24 -31.85
C ASP A 268 10.40 -23.89 -30.36
N PHE A 269 10.37 -22.58 -30.03
CA PHE A 269 10.59 -22.19 -28.64
C PHE A 269 9.47 -22.64 -27.72
N LYS A 270 9.85 -22.99 -26.49
CA LYS A 270 8.95 -23.16 -25.37
C LYS A 270 9.35 -22.27 -24.21
N PHE A 271 8.34 -21.82 -23.52
CA PHE A 271 8.45 -20.85 -22.45
C PHE A 271 7.38 -21.19 -21.43
N TYR A 272 7.73 -21.23 -20.14
CA TYR A 272 6.77 -21.50 -19.10
C TYR A 272 6.67 -20.36 -18.10
N VAL A 273 5.44 -20.09 -17.65
CA VAL A 273 5.11 -19.11 -16.62
C VAL A 273 4.41 -19.81 -15.47
N ASP A 274 4.81 -19.46 -14.25
CA ASP A 274 4.17 -19.91 -13.02
C ASP A 274 4.17 -18.78 -11.97
N ASP A 275 3.36 -18.91 -10.92
CA ASP A 275 3.24 -17.93 -9.82
C ASP A 275 3.16 -16.47 -10.30
N PHE A 276 2.31 -16.20 -11.31
CA PHE A 276 2.10 -14.83 -11.77
C PHE A 276 1.10 -14.15 -10.84
N MET A 277 1.58 -13.18 -10.07
CA MET A 277 0.83 -12.57 -8.98
C MET A 277 1.25 -11.12 -8.76
N TYR A 278 0.42 -10.36 -8.06
CA TYR A 278 0.79 -9.03 -7.58
C TYR A 278 0.45 -8.86 -6.10
N ARG A 279 1.27 -8.06 -5.42
CA ARG A 279 1.11 -7.72 -4.01
C ARG A 279 0.87 -6.22 -3.88
N GLY A 280 -0.25 -5.86 -3.27
CA GLY A 280 -0.64 -4.47 -3.00
C GLY A 280 -0.94 -4.25 -1.52
N SER A 281 -0.69 -3.05 -1.02
CA SER A 281 -1.05 -2.66 0.35
C SER A 281 -2.48 -2.11 0.43
N ASP A 282 -3.44 -2.72 -0.25
CA ASP A 282 -4.77 -2.15 -0.53
C ASP A 282 -5.90 -2.60 0.41
N ILE A 283 -5.65 -3.58 1.28
CA ILE A 283 -6.66 -4.08 2.22
C ILE A 283 -6.57 -3.42 3.59
N LEU A 284 -7.73 -3.26 4.22
CA LEU A 284 -7.84 -2.92 5.63
C LEU A 284 -7.99 -4.22 6.43
N ILE A 285 -7.06 -4.46 7.36
CA ILE A 285 -7.14 -5.56 8.31
C ILE A 285 -7.33 -5.02 9.71
N GLN A 286 -8.21 -5.64 10.48
CA GLN A 286 -8.37 -5.37 11.90
C GLN A 286 -7.39 -6.24 12.70
N ASP A 287 -6.67 -5.60 13.62
CA ASP A 287 -5.74 -6.30 14.51
C ASP A 287 -6.52 -7.09 15.60
N PRO A 288 -6.46 -8.44 15.59
CA PRO A 288 -7.22 -9.27 16.53
C PRO A 288 -6.74 -9.10 17.98
N THR A 289 -5.49 -8.66 18.18
CA THR A 289 -4.95 -8.41 19.53
C THR A 289 -5.55 -7.17 20.20
N LYS A 290 -6.25 -6.33 19.41
CA LYS A 290 -6.89 -5.09 19.86
C LYS A 290 -8.40 -5.21 20.00
N GLU A 291 -8.96 -6.42 19.92
CA GLU A 291 -10.37 -6.66 20.19
C GLU A 291 -10.66 -6.63 21.70
N ASN A 292 -11.84 -6.12 22.07
CA ASN A 292 -12.37 -6.12 23.44
C ASN A 292 -11.52 -5.34 24.45
N LEU A 293 -10.83 -4.28 24.02
CA LEU A 293 -10.06 -3.44 24.92
C LEU A 293 -11.00 -2.81 25.96
N THR A 294 -10.56 -2.70 27.22
CA THR A 294 -11.39 -2.05 28.27
C THR A 294 -11.71 -0.59 27.90
N MET A 295 -10.84 0.08 27.15
CA MET A 295 -11.12 1.41 26.62
C MET A 295 -12.15 1.39 25.48
N GLU A 296 -12.21 0.34 24.69
CA GLU A 296 -13.19 0.19 23.61
C GLU A 296 -14.61 0.19 24.16
N SER A 297 -14.92 -0.64 25.16
CA SER A 297 -16.28 -0.70 25.72
C SER A 297 -16.77 0.61 26.35
N ASN A 298 -15.85 1.49 26.77
CA ASN A 298 -16.17 2.75 27.43
C ASN A 298 -16.08 3.98 26.52
N PHE A 299 -15.32 3.91 25.41
CA PHE A 299 -15.01 5.07 24.56
C PHE A 299 -15.23 4.82 23.06
N SER A 300 -15.74 3.64 22.65
CA SER A 300 -15.98 3.31 21.23
C SER A 300 -17.23 3.95 20.62
N ASN A 301 -18.15 4.43 21.43
CA ASN A 301 -19.40 5.02 20.95
C ASN A 301 -19.36 6.54 21.07
N SER A 302 -20.09 7.23 20.19
CA SER A 302 -20.39 8.64 20.37
C SER A 302 -21.01 8.85 21.76
N PHE A 303 -20.75 10.00 22.39
CA PHE A 303 -21.40 10.34 23.64
C PHE A 303 -22.93 10.37 23.42
N ILE A 304 -23.63 9.39 23.99
CA ILE A 304 -25.10 9.32 23.97
C ILE A 304 -25.61 9.97 25.25
N GLY A 305 -25.84 11.27 25.20
CA GLY A 305 -26.36 12.05 26.32
C GLY A 305 -26.64 13.49 25.91
N GLY A 306 -27.45 14.19 26.69
CA GLY A 306 -27.65 15.62 26.51
C GLY A 306 -26.48 16.40 27.10
N ILE A 307 -25.72 17.11 26.26
CA ILE A 307 -24.78 18.11 26.75
C ILE A 307 -25.59 19.34 27.13
N GLN A 308 -25.82 19.55 28.43
CA GLN A 308 -26.56 20.73 28.90
C GLN A 308 -25.78 22.02 28.64
N LYS A 309 -24.44 21.99 28.83
CA LYS A 309 -23.55 23.14 28.58
C LYS A 309 -22.09 22.69 28.46
N LEU A 310 -21.40 23.15 27.42
CA LEU A 310 -19.95 22.98 27.25
C LEU A 310 -19.25 24.32 27.51
N ARG A 311 -18.12 24.29 28.23
CA ARG A 311 -17.28 25.46 28.43
C ARG A 311 -15.82 25.13 28.16
N ILE A 312 -15.14 26.08 27.55
CA ILE A 312 -13.72 26.03 27.27
C ILE A 312 -13.11 27.23 27.99
N TYR A 313 -12.06 26.97 28.75
CA TYR A 313 -11.34 27.97 29.52
C TYR A 313 -9.90 28.05 29.01
N ASP A 314 -9.34 29.25 29.06
CA ASP A 314 -7.96 29.57 28.66
C ASP A 314 -6.93 29.26 29.75
N TYR A 315 -7.37 28.88 30.95
CA TYR A 315 -6.53 28.44 32.05
C TYR A 315 -7.11 27.20 32.75
N ALA A 316 -6.23 26.41 33.36
CA ALA A 316 -6.61 25.20 34.09
C ALA A 316 -7.16 25.57 35.49
N PHE A 317 -8.41 25.19 35.77
CA PHE A 317 -8.96 25.27 37.12
C PHE A 317 -8.45 24.14 38.01
N ASN A 318 -8.29 24.43 39.29
CA ASN A 318 -8.32 23.38 40.29
C ASN A 318 -9.77 22.90 40.53
N SER A 319 -9.94 21.72 41.15
CA SER A 319 -11.26 21.13 41.38
C SER A 319 -12.21 22.04 42.17
N GLU A 320 -11.68 22.87 43.08
CA GLU A 320 -12.50 23.77 43.90
C GLU A 320 -12.97 24.98 43.08
N GLN A 321 -12.13 25.54 42.21
CA GLN A 321 -12.48 26.64 41.31
C GLN A 321 -13.52 26.20 40.28
N ALA A 322 -13.38 25.01 39.71
CA ALA A 322 -14.37 24.46 38.78
C ALA A 322 -15.74 24.26 39.46
N LEU A 323 -15.75 23.71 40.68
CA LEU A 323 -16.96 23.53 41.48
C LEU A 323 -17.59 24.87 41.87
N HIS A 324 -16.78 25.83 42.31
CA HIS A 324 -17.21 27.18 42.68
C HIS A 324 -17.91 27.88 41.50
N ASN A 325 -17.32 27.80 40.30
CA ASN A 325 -17.89 28.38 39.09
C ASN A 325 -19.22 27.71 38.70
N ALA A 326 -19.30 26.39 38.77
CA ALA A 326 -20.54 25.65 38.50
C ALA A 326 -21.64 26.01 39.52
N PHE A 327 -21.27 26.11 40.80
CA PHE A 327 -22.20 26.45 41.89
C PHE A 327 -22.78 27.86 41.75
N TRP A 328 -21.94 28.86 41.51
CA TRP A 328 -22.40 30.25 41.34
C TRP A 328 -23.33 30.40 40.16
N GLU A 329 -23.06 29.70 39.07
CA GLU A 329 -23.91 29.74 37.89
C GLU A 329 -25.26 29.07 38.12
N SER A 330 -25.28 27.91 38.79
CA SER A 330 -26.53 27.25 39.20
C SER A 330 -27.39 28.19 40.03
N LYS A 331 -26.78 28.96 40.95
CA LYS A 331 -27.48 29.98 41.74
C LYS A 331 -27.93 31.19 40.93
N GLY A 332 -27.10 31.65 39.99
CA GLY A 332 -27.38 32.83 39.15
C GLY A 332 -28.46 32.58 38.09
N ASN A 333 -28.64 31.33 37.66
CA ASN A 333 -29.57 30.97 36.60
C ASN A 333 -30.56 29.90 37.06
N ARG A 334 -31.37 30.23 38.08
CA ARG A 334 -32.34 29.28 38.68
C ARG A 334 -33.35 28.69 37.69
N GLY A 335 -33.60 29.36 36.55
CA GLY A 335 -34.48 28.86 35.49
C GLY A 335 -33.88 27.74 34.63
N LEU A 336 -32.57 27.45 34.73
CA LEU A 336 -31.88 26.44 33.91
C LEU A 336 -31.79 25.07 34.59
N ASN A 337 -32.27 24.92 35.84
CA ASN A 337 -32.24 23.67 36.60
C ASN A 337 -30.87 22.94 36.56
N ILE A 338 -29.79 23.71 36.70
CA ILE A 338 -28.42 23.17 36.67
C ILE A 338 -28.15 22.47 38.00
N ASN A 339 -28.15 21.14 37.99
CA ASN A 339 -27.78 20.35 39.16
C ASN A 339 -26.26 20.16 39.22
N VAL A 340 -25.63 20.61 40.31
CA VAL A 340 -24.17 20.57 40.48
C VAL A 340 -23.83 19.52 41.53
N THR A 341 -23.33 18.38 41.10
CA THR A 341 -22.87 17.32 42.00
C THR A 341 -21.35 17.18 41.93
N ARG A 342 -20.71 17.03 43.09
CA ARG A 342 -19.28 16.74 43.16
C ARG A 342 -19.08 15.23 42.96
N GLY A 343 -18.36 14.87 41.91
CA GLY A 343 -18.06 13.47 41.60
C GLY A 343 -18.91 12.92 40.44
N GLY A 344 -18.24 12.16 39.59
CA GLY A 344 -18.78 11.42 38.46
C GLY A 344 -17.72 10.43 38.01
N ARG A 345 -18.13 9.22 37.65
CA ARG A 345 -17.23 8.19 37.12
C ARG A 345 -17.46 8.12 35.62
N ILE A 346 -16.45 8.46 34.83
CA ILE A 346 -16.52 8.36 33.36
C ILE A 346 -16.60 6.89 32.94
N ILE A 347 -16.05 5.99 33.76
CA ILE A 347 -16.12 4.54 33.58
C ILE A 347 -17.04 3.97 34.65
N TYR A 348 -18.25 3.57 34.24
CA TYR A 348 -19.17 2.82 35.09
C TYR A 348 -18.97 1.33 34.78
N ARG A 349 -18.30 0.60 35.67
CA ARG A 349 -18.31 -0.87 35.64
C ARG A 349 -19.47 -1.35 36.51
N SER A 350 -20.43 -2.03 35.89
CA SER A 350 -21.45 -2.83 36.58
C SER A 350 -20.83 -3.97 37.37
#